data_AF-E9I0Q6-F1
#
_entry.id   AF-E9I0Q6-F1
#
_cell.length_a   1.000
_cell.length_b   1.000
_cell.length_c   1.000
_cell.angle_alpha   90.00
_cell.angle_beta   90.00
_cell.angle_gamma   90.00
#
_symmetry.space_group_name_H-M   'P 1'
#
loop_
_entity.id
_entity.type
_entity.pdbx_description
1 polymer ?
#
loop_
_entity_poly.entity_id
_entity_poly.type
_entity_poly.pdbx_seq_one_letter_code
_entity_poly.pdbx_strand_id
1 'polypeptide(L)'
;KKLEPTPTARLDRTHDKVYDATTSVVRAVMLLSQGVQQAKIENYVDLVKKVGLELRTLLTSVDQLVPHFPPSTHREVEMAHKVLSKDMAELVSALKLAERYSNTTLDNEYRKGMLSAAHILAMNAKNLLDVVDHVRIKHPHVNVYFSSSNRSQDSSAGCSTADNTSYQISSS
;
A
#
# COMPACT_ATOMS: atom_id res chain seq x y z
N LYS A 1 -1.02 19.28 -13.94
CA LYS A 1 0.41 18.92 -13.73
C LYS A 1 0.46 17.51 -13.17
N LYS A 2 0.94 16.54 -13.96
CA LYS A 2 1.15 15.16 -13.50
C LYS A 2 2.41 15.19 -12.63
N LEU A 3 2.23 15.04 -11.32
CA LEU A 3 3.36 14.95 -10.38
C LEU A 3 3.91 13.52 -10.53
N GLU A 4 4.95 13.38 -11.34
CA GLU A 4 5.74 12.15 -11.35
C GLU A 4 6.44 12.06 -9.97
N PRO A 5 6.16 11.03 -9.16
CA PRO A 5 6.84 10.87 -7.89
C PRO A 5 8.32 10.59 -8.18
N THR A 6 9.19 11.53 -7.84
CA THR A 6 10.64 11.33 -7.89
C THR A 6 10.97 10.11 -7.01
N PRO A 7 11.50 9.01 -7.56
CA PRO A 7 11.82 7.85 -6.74
C PRO A 7 12.87 8.23 -5.69
N THR A 8 12.60 7.95 -4.42
CA THR A 8 13.51 8.24 -3.30
C THR A 8 14.80 7.41 -3.33
N ALA A 9 14.86 6.37 -4.18
CA ALA A 9 15.99 5.48 -4.36
C ALA A 9 16.16 5.08 -5.83
N ARG A 10 17.42 4.85 -6.26
CA ARG A 10 17.76 4.26 -7.58
C ARG A 10 17.52 2.74 -7.57
N LEU A 11 16.27 2.35 -7.33
CA LEU A 11 15.81 0.97 -7.41
C LEU A 11 14.88 0.82 -8.61
N ASP A 12 14.90 -0.37 -9.23
CA ASP A 12 13.87 -0.73 -10.20
C ASP A 12 12.54 -0.87 -9.47
N ARG A 13 11.56 -0.04 -9.85
CA ARG A 13 10.20 -0.04 -9.27
C ARG A 13 9.24 -0.95 -10.05
N THR A 14 9.70 -1.57 -11.12
CA THR A 14 8.87 -2.47 -11.94
C THR A 14 8.41 -3.66 -11.10
N HIS A 15 7.12 -3.73 -10.78
CA HIS A 15 6.49 -4.74 -9.92
C HIS A 15 6.86 -4.66 -8.41
N ASP A 16 7.21 -3.48 -7.90
CA ASP A 16 7.49 -3.31 -6.47
C ASP A 16 6.19 -3.14 -5.65
N LYS A 17 5.68 -4.26 -5.12
CA LYS A 17 4.45 -4.31 -4.32
C LYS A 17 4.47 -3.37 -3.10
N VAL A 18 5.64 -3.16 -2.47
CA VAL A 18 5.75 -2.26 -1.30
C VAL A 18 5.62 -0.80 -1.73
N TYR A 19 6.26 -0.43 -2.85
CA TYR A 19 6.14 0.89 -3.43
C TYR A 19 4.69 1.20 -3.86
N ASP A 20 4.05 0.26 -4.55
CA ASP A 20 2.67 0.40 -5.01
C ASP A 20 1.68 0.52 -3.86
N ALA A 21 1.84 -0.33 -2.82
CA ALA A 21 1.01 -0.27 -1.62
C ALA A 21 1.23 1.03 -0.85
N THR A 22 2.49 1.48 -0.69
CA THR A 22 2.81 2.77 -0.04
C THR A 22 2.18 3.94 -0.78
N THR A 23 2.25 3.95 -2.11
CA THR A 23 1.61 4.97 -2.94
C THR A 23 0.10 4.95 -2.78
N SER A 24 -0.51 3.77 -2.65
CA SER A 24 -1.95 3.62 -2.43
C SER A 24 -2.39 4.13 -1.05
N VAL A 25 -1.61 3.90 0.00
CA VAL A 25 -1.81 4.51 1.33
C VAL A 25 -1.78 6.03 1.24
N VAL A 26 -0.73 6.61 0.63
CA VAL A 26 -0.60 8.07 0.49
C VAL A 26 -1.78 8.65 -0.31
N ARG A 27 -2.21 7.99 -1.39
CA ARG A 27 -3.39 8.41 -2.15
C ARG A 27 -4.67 8.34 -1.31
N ALA A 28 -4.88 7.29 -0.52
CA ALA A 28 -6.03 7.18 0.36
C ALA A 28 -6.05 8.30 1.42
N VAL A 29 -4.89 8.64 2.01
CA VAL A 29 -4.75 9.77 2.95
C VAL A 29 -5.04 11.11 2.28
N MET A 30 -4.61 11.30 1.03
CA MET A 30 -4.95 12.51 0.26
C MET A 30 -6.45 12.64 0.03
N LEU A 31 -7.13 11.54 -0.32
CA LEU A 31 -8.60 11.51 -0.47
C LEU A 31 -9.31 11.79 0.86
N LEU A 32 -8.84 11.20 1.96
CA LEU A 32 -9.34 11.49 3.29
C LEU A 32 -9.21 12.99 3.59
N SER A 33 -8.03 13.57 3.34
CA SER A 33 -7.79 14.99 3.60
C SER A 33 -8.74 15.90 2.82
N GLN A 34 -8.99 15.59 1.55
CA GLN A 34 -9.96 16.31 0.73
C GLN A 34 -11.39 16.15 1.25
N GLY A 35 -11.80 14.94 1.63
CA GLY A 35 -13.13 14.68 2.19
C GLY A 35 -13.38 15.46 3.48
N VAL A 36 -12.38 15.56 4.35
CA VAL A 36 -12.44 16.29 5.63
C VAL A 36 -12.50 17.80 5.44
N GLN A 37 -11.80 18.32 4.42
CA GLN A 37 -11.89 19.73 4.03
C GLN A 37 -13.27 20.09 3.49
N GLN A 38 -13.97 19.16 2.82
CA GLN A 38 -15.34 19.33 2.35
C GLN A 38 -16.39 19.24 3.47
N ALA A 39 -15.99 18.94 4.72
CA ALA A 39 -16.87 18.84 5.89
C ALA A 39 -18.03 17.85 5.73
N LYS A 40 -17.87 16.81 4.89
CA LYS A 40 -18.88 15.75 4.67
C LYS A 40 -18.62 14.57 5.58
N ILE A 41 -19.14 14.65 6.80
CA ILE A 41 -18.83 13.66 7.84
C ILE A 41 -19.28 12.24 7.52
N GLU A 42 -20.38 12.10 6.77
CA GLU A 42 -20.92 10.82 6.29
C GLU A 42 -19.87 9.99 5.54
N ASN A 43 -18.90 10.64 4.90
CA ASN A 43 -17.86 9.98 4.12
C ASN A 43 -16.61 9.62 4.95
N TYR A 44 -16.44 10.16 6.16
CA TYR A 44 -15.17 10.04 6.89
C TYR A 44 -14.87 8.59 7.24
N VAL A 45 -15.88 7.85 7.69
CA VAL A 45 -15.75 6.44 8.04
C VAL A 45 -15.24 5.63 6.86
N ASP A 46 -15.82 5.83 5.67
CA ASP A 46 -15.43 5.08 4.48
C ASP A 46 -14.04 5.49 3.96
N LEU A 47 -13.68 6.76 4.07
CA LEU A 47 -12.33 7.25 3.77
C LEU A 47 -11.28 6.65 4.71
N VAL A 48 -11.55 6.59 6.02
CA VAL A 48 -10.64 5.98 7.00
C VAL A 48 -10.55 4.46 6.83
N LYS A 49 -11.67 3.77 6.53
CA LYS A 49 -11.66 2.35 6.17
C LYS A 49 -10.77 2.09 4.96
N LYS A 50 -10.83 2.95 3.94
CA LYS A 50 -9.97 2.85 2.75
C LYS A 50 -8.49 2.98 3.14
N VAL A 51 -8.13 3.96 3.97
CA VAL A 51 -6.75 4.09 4.49
C VAL A 51 -6.32 2.81 5.21
N GLY A 52 -7.16 2.26 6.08
CA GLY A 52 -6.86 1.02 6.81
C GLY A 52 -6.69 -0.20 5.90
N LEU A 53 -7.47 -0.30 4.82
CA LEU A 53 -7.35 -1.37 3.82
C LEU A 53 -6.02 -1.29 3.09
N GLU A 54 -5.67 -0.12 2.54
CA GLU A 54 -4.40 0.09 1.85
C GLU A 54 -3.20 -0.13 2.79
N LEU A 55 -3.33 0.30 4.05
CA LEU A 55 -2.30 0.07 5.05
C LEU A 55 -2.10 -1.43 5.31
N ARG A 56 -3.18 -2.20 5.46
CA ARG A 56 -3.06 -3.66 5.62
C ARG A 56 -2.38 -4.32 4.42
N THR A 57 -2.66 -3.87 3.20
CA THR A 57 -1.97 -4.34 1.99
C THR A 57 -0.48 -4.03 2.04
N LEU A 58 -0.09 -2.84 2.48
CA LEU A 58 1.32 -2.46 2.65
C LEU A 58 2.02 -3.36 3.67
N LEU A 59 1.44 -3.50 4.86
CA LEU A 59 2.01 -4.30 5.94
C LEU A 59 2.17 -5.77 5.53
N THR A 60 1.14 -6.35 4.89
CA THR A 60 1.19 -7.72 4.35
C THR A 60 2.28 -7.86 3.30
N SER A 61 2.45 -6.87 2.42
CA SER A 61 3.49 -6.88 1.40
C SER A 61 4.88 -6.84 2.02
N VAL A 62 5.08 -6.09 3.11
CA VAL A 62 6.35 -6.04 3.83
C VAL A 62 6.62 -7.34 4.59
N ASP A 63 5.62 -7.92 5.26
CA ASP A 63 5.74 -9.18 6.00
C ASP A 63 6.19 -10.34 5.10
N GLN A 64 5.77 -10.36 3.83
CA GLN A 64 6.24 -11.34 2.85
C GLN A 64 7.73 -11.21 2.51
N LEU A 65 8.32 -10.03 2.75
CA LEU A 65 9.73 -9.74 2.43
C LEU A 65 10.65 -9.98 3.62
N VAL A 66 10.18 -9.74 4.84
CA VAL A 66 10.97 -9.87 6.07
C VAL A 66 11.75 -11.20 6.16
N PRO A 67 11.19 -12.38 5.81
CA PRO A 67 11.93 -13.65 5.84
C PRO A 67 13.19 -13.67 4.97
N HIS A 68 13.24 -12.85 3.92
CA HIS A 68 14.37 -12.76 2.99
C HIS A 68 15.41 -11.72 3.42
N PHE A 69 15.08 -10.88 4.42
CA PHE A 69 16.00 -9.88 4.94
C PHE A 69 17.02 -10.51 5.90
N PRO A 70 18.23 -9.93 6.02
CA PRO A 70 19.17 -10.31 7.06
C PRO A 70 18.56 -10.11 8.46
N PRO A 71 18.79 -11.03 9.42
CA PRO A 71 18.21 -10.95 10.76
C PRO A 71 18.51 -9.63 11.50
N SER A 72 19.66 -8.99 11.22
CA SER A 72 20.04 -7.70 11.80
C SER A 72 19.10 -6.54 11.43
N THR A 73 18.32 -6.68 10.36
CA THR A 73 17.39 -5.65 9.86
C THR A 73 15.93 -5.90 10.27
N HIS A 74 15.61 -7.11 10.73
CA HIS A 74 14.24 -7.49 11.10
C HIS A 74 13.65 -6.58 12.17
N ARG A 75 14.46 -6.22 13.17
CA ARG A 75 13.99 -5.39 14.29
C ARG A 75 13.58 -3.99 13.85
N GLU A 76 14.31 -3.40 12.91
CA GLU A 76 14.02 -2.06 12.39
C GLU A 76 12.69 -2.05 11.63
N VAL A 77 12.48 -3.05 10.77
CA VAL A 77 11.22 -3.22 10.02
C VAL A 77 10.05 -3.50 10.95
N GLU A 78 10.24 -4.37 11.96
CA GLU A 78 9.22 -4.67 12.97
C GLU A 78 8.79 -3.41 13.75
N MET A 79 9.73 -2.53 14.11
CA MET A 79 9.42 -1.28 14.79
C MET A 79 8.62 -0.34 13.89
N ALA A 80 9.01 -0.17 12.63
CA ALA A 80 8.27 0.64 11.67
C ALA A 80 6.84 0.11 11.43
N HIS A 81 6.68 -1.21 11.37
CA HIS A 81 5.37 -1.87 11.28
C HIS A 81 4.48 -1.57 12.51
N LYS A 82 5.05 -1.61 13.73
CA LYS A 82 4.33 -1.26 14.97
C LYS A 82 3.95 0.22 15.03
N VAL A 83 4.82 1.11 14.57
CA VAL A 83 4.52 2.55 14.48
C VAL A 83 3.30 2.79 13.60
N LEU A 84 3.24 2.18 12.41
CA LEU A 84 2.08 2.31 11.53
C LEU A 84 0.78 1.75 12.12
N SER A 85 0.87 0.64 12.84
CA SER A 85 -0.29 0.06 13.54
C SER A 85 -0.83 1.02 14.61
N LYS A 86 0.08 1.69 15.33
CA LYS A 86 -0.27 2.73 16.30
C LYS A 86 -0.89 3.95 15.60
N ASP A 87 -0.30 4.44 14.53
CA ASP A 87 -0.81 5.61 13.79
C ASP A 87 -2.23 5.37 13.27
N MET A 88 -2.53 4.17 12.81
CA MET A 88 -3.89 3.81 12.37
C MET A 88 -4.89 3.84 13.53
N ALA A 89 -4.50 3.36 14.71
CA ALA A 89 -5.35 3.42 15.91
C ALA A 89 -5.60 4.88 16.36
N GLU A 90 -4.58 5.73 16.27
CA GLU A 90 -4.71 7.17 16.54
C GLU A 90 -5.64 7.86 15.53
N LEU A 91 -5.52 7.53 14.24
CA LEU A 91 -6.42 8.04 13.20
C LEU A 91 -7.88 7.64 13.46
N VAL A 92 -8.15 6.38 13.80
CA VAL A 92 -9.49 5.92 14.15
C VAL A 92 -10.03 6.62 15.40
N SER A 93 -9.16 6.89 16.37
CA SER A 93 -9.55 7.62 17.59
C SER A 93 -9.91 9.08 17.27
N ALA A 94 -9.12 9.74 16.41
CA ALA A 94 -9.41 11.08 15.94
C ALA A 94 -10.71 11.16 15.12
N LEU A 95 -10.98 10.16 14.26
CA LEU A 95 -12.25 10.03 13.55
C LEU A 95 -13.44 10.02 14.52
N LYS A 96 -13.39 9.17 15.55
CA LYS A 96 -14.47 9.05 16.53
C LYS A 96 -14.75 10.37 17.24
N LEU A 97 -13.71 11.15 17.53
CA LEU A 97 -13.87 12.49 18.11
C LEU A 97 -14.47 13.46 17.09
N ALA A 98 -14.01 13.45 15.85
CA ALA A 98 -14.57 14.28 14.78
C ALA A 98 -16.07 13.99 14.55
N GLU A 99 -16.50 12.72 14.58
CA GLU A 99 -17.92 12.34 14.50
C GLU A 99 -18.72 12.79 15.71
N ARG A 100 -18.19 12.61 16.93
CA ARG A 100 -18.91 12.97 18.16
C ARG A 100 -19.15 14.47 18.31
N TYR A 101 -18.22 15.30 17.85
CA TYR A 101 -18.22 16.74 18.09
C TYR A 101 -18.54 17.57 16.84
N SER A 102 -19.01 16.93 15.75
CA SER A 102 -19.27 17.57 14.46
C SER A 102 -20.27 18.72 14.49
N ASN A 103 -21.21 18.68 15.43
CA ASN A 103 -22.28 19.67 15.57
C ASN A 103 -22.01 20.65 16.73
N THR A 104 -20.75 20.77 17.14
CA THR A 104 -20.32 21.64 18.24
C THR A 104 -19.31 22.67 17.74
N THR A 105 -18.97 23.64 18.59
CA THR A 105 -17.91 24.62 18.31
C THR A 105 -16.51 24.01 18.15
N LEU A 106 -16.34 22.74 18.55
CA LEU A 106 -15.07 22.00 18.48
C LEU A 106 -14.87 21.25 17.15
N ASP A 107 -15.84 21.24 16.23
CA ASP A 107 -15.74 20.51 14.94
C ASP A 107 -14.42 20.78 14.20
N ASN A 108 -14.07 22.06 14.04
CA ASN A 108 -12.87 22.46 13.31
C ASN A 108 -11.58 21.92 13.95
N GLU A 109 -11.53 21.88 15.28
CA GLU A 109 -10.40 21.38 16.04
C GLU A 109 -10.21 19.87 15.85
N TYR A 110 -11.29 19.10 15.99
CA TYR A 110 -11.20 17.64 15.81
C TYR A 110 -10.94 17.23 14.36
N ARG A 111 -11.45 17.97 13.38
CA ARG A 111 -11.07 17.76 11.97
C ARG A 111 -9.59 18.03 11.72
N LYS A 112 -9.02 19.08 12.33
CA LYS A 112 -7.57 19.34 12.27
C LYS A 112 -6.77 18.22 12.94
N GLY A 113 -7.23 17.74 14.10
CA GLY A 113 -6.63 16.58 14.78
C GLY A 113 -6.60 15.33 13.90
N MET A 114 -7.71 15.04 13.22
CA MET A 114 -7.79 13.92 12.28
C MET A 114 -6.87 14.09 11.07
N LEU A 115 -6.77 15.29 10.48
CA LEU A 115 -5.84 15.59 9.40
C LEU A 115 -4.38 15.42 9.82
N SER A 116 -4.05 15.84 11.05
CA SER A 116 -2.71 15.65 11.62
C SER A 116 -2.36 14.17 11.75
N ALA A 117 -3.24 13.36 12.35
CA ALA A 117 -3.05 11.92 12.48
C ALA A 117 -2.88 11.23 11.10
N ALA A 118 -3.71 11.61 10.12
CA ALA A 118 -3.62 11.06 8.77
C ALA A 118 -2.29 11.42 8.09
N HIS A 119 -1.78 12.64 8.30
CA HIS A 119 -0.51 13.08 7.75
C HIS A 119 0.68 12.31 8.33
N ILE A 120 0.71 12.13 9.66
CA ILE A 120 1.73 11.35 10.36
C ILE A 120 1.77 9.92 9.82
N LEU A 121 0.60 9.28 9.67
CA LEU A 121 0.48 7.94 9.09
C LEU A 121 1.10 7.87 7.68
N ALA A 122 0.80 8.85 6.82
CA ALA A 122 1.38 8.89 5.47
C ALA A 122 2.90 9.11 5.47
N MET A 123 3.43 9.92 6.40
CA MET A 123 4.88 10.10 6.57
C MET A 123 5.55 8.80 7.02
N ASN A 124 4.98 8.11 8.01
CA ASN A 124 5.53 6.86 8.52
C ASN A 124 5.41 5.72 7.50
N ALA A 125 4.40 5.74 6.62
CA ALA A 125 4.28 4.78 5.52
C ALA A 125 5.42 4.95 4.51
N LYS A 126 5.78 6.20 4.19
CA LYS A 126 6.97 6.49 3.36
C LYS A 126 8.26 6.10 4.07
N ASN A 127 8.38 6.38 5.36
CA ASN A 127 9.55 5.97 6.15
C ASN A 127 9.73 4.44 6.14
N LEU A 128 8.66 3.65 6.22
CA LEU A 128 8.75 2.19 6.09
C LEU A 128 9.27 1.77 4.71
N LEU A 129 8.80 2.40 3.63
CA LEU A 129 9.33 2.16 2.28
C LEU A 129 10.83 2.51 2.21
N ASP A 130 11.25 3.63 2.80
CA ASP A 130 12.66 4.04 2.81
C ASP A 130 13.54 3.05 3.60
N VAL A 131 13.06 2.52 4.73
CA VAL A 131 13.75 1.45 5.49
C VAL A 131 13.88 0.18 4.64
N VAL A 132 12.80 -0.25 3.98
CA VAL A 132 12.81 -1.42 3.09
C VAL A 132 13.78 -1.22 1.92
N ASP A 133 13.78 -0.04 1.31
CA ASP A 133 14.67 0.30 0.21
C ASP A 133 16.13 0.37 0.67
N HIS A 134 16.40 0.86 1.88
CA HIS A 134 17.75 0.85 2.46
C HIS A 134 18.28 -0.59 2.60
N VAL A 135 17.45 -1.52 3.08
CA VAL A 135 17.81 -2.94 3.17
C VAL A 135 18.07 -3.53 1.77
N ARG A 136 17.21 -3.22 0.79
CA ARG A 136 17.36 -3.69 -0.61
C ARG A 136 18.64 -3.19 -1.28
N ILE A 137 19.00 -1.92 -1.07
CA ILE A 137 20.25 -1.33 -1.61
C ILE A 137 21.47 -1.98 -0.98
N LYS A 138 21.45 -2.17 0.35
CA LYS A 138 22.57 -2.75 1.10
C LYS A 138 22.76 -4.25 0.84
N HIS A 139 21.68 -4.94 0.47
CA HIS A 139 21.66 -6.39 0.25
C HIS A 139 21.06 -6.75 -1.13
N PRO A 140 21.81 -6.55 -2.24
CA PRO A 140 21.29 -6.80 -3.59
C PRO A 140 20.86 -8.25 -3.86
N HIS A 141 21.38 -9.22 -3.11
CA HIS A 141 20.99 -10.63 -3.22
C HIS A 141 19.56 -10.90 -2.75
N VAL A 142 19.01 -10.04 -1.90
CA VAL A 142 17.58 -10.10 -1.56
C VAL A 142 16.77 -9.80 -2.82
N ASN A 143 17.29 -8.94 -3.74
CA ASN A 143 16.58 -8.46 -4.93
C ASN A 143 16.08 -9.61 -5.84
N VAL A 144 16.79 -10.75 -5.83
CA VAL A 144 16.49 -11.94 -6.64
C VAL A 144 15.17 -12.61 -6.24
N TYR A 145 14.79 -12.55 -4.96
CA TYR A 145 13.54 -13.14 -4.46
C TYR A 145 12.31 -12.29 -4.79
N PHE A 146 12.49 -11.01 -5.09
CA PHE A 146 11.39 -10.11 -5.46
C PHE A 146 11.01 -10.22 -6.94
N SER A 147 11.99 -10.46 -7.84
CA SER A 147 11.72 -10.68 -9.26
C SER A 147 11.08 -12.05 -9.54
N SER A 148 11.37 -13.06 -8.70
CA SER A 148 11.00 -14.47 -8.94
C SER A 148 9.72 -14.93 -8.23
N SER A 149 9.24 -14.21 -7.21
CA SER A 149 7.91 -14.44 -6.61
C SER A 149 6.74 -14.21 -7.58
N ASN A 150 7.02 -13.79 -8.82
CA ASN A 150 6.05 -13.53 -9.87
C ASN A 150 5.99 -14.61 -10.97
N ARG A 151 6.75 -15.72 -10.86
CA ARG A 151 6.73 -16.78 -11.91
C ARG A 151 5.78 -17.94 -11.62
N SER A 152 5.07 -17.95 -10.50
CA SER A 152 4.30 -19.12 -10.04
C SER A 152 2.78 -18.95 -9.97
N GLN A 153 2.20 -17.91 -10.60
CA GLN A 153 0.74 -17.71 -10.63
C GLN A 153 0.14 -17.44 -12.02
N ASP A 154 0.84 -17.78 -13.10
CA ASP A 154 0.24 -17.79 -14.44
C ASP A 154 0.53 -19.14 -15.12
N SER A 155 -0.25 -20.16 -14.73
CA SER A 155 -0.28 -21.46 -15.41
C SER A 155 -1.65 -22.10 -15.22
N SER A 156 -2.69 -21.40 -15.65
CA SER A 156 -4.01 -22.02 -15.83
C SER A 156 -4.84 -21.25 -16.86
N ALA A 157 -4.41 -21.27 -18.13
CA ALA A 157 -5.30 -20.95 -19.25
C ALA A 157 -4.79 -21.56 -20.56
N GLY A 158 -5.60 -22.47 -21.14
CA GLY A 158 -5.71 -22.60 -22.58
C GLY A 158 -4.94 -23.74 -23.25
N CYS A 159 -5.47 -24.97 -23.18
CA CYS A 159 -5.35 -25.89 -24.32
C CYS A 159 -6.74 -26.41 -24.67
N SER A 160 -7.35 -25.80 -25.68
CA SER A 160 -8.55 -26.28 -26.37
C SER A 160 -8.62 -25.61 -27.73
N THR A 161 -8.18 -26.32 -28.77
CA THR A 161 -8.59 -26.16 -30.18
C THR A 161 -8.27 -27.49 -30.86
N ALA A 162 -9.25 -28.39 -30.96
CA ALA A 162 -10.15 -28.53 -32.12
C ALA A 162 -9.45 -29.21 -33.31
N ASP A 163 -9.57 -30.55 -33.35
CA ASP A 163 -9.28 -31.36 -34.53
C ASP A 163 -10.30 -31.03 -35.64
N ASN A 164 -9.80 -30.57 -36.78
CA ASN A 164 -10.57 -30.46 -38.02
C ASN A 164 -9.89 -31.33 -39.08
N THR A 165 -10.33 -32.58 -39.21
CA THR A 165 -9.79 -33.53 -40.18
C THR A 165 -10.28 -33.17 -41.58
N SER A 166 -9.32 -32.80 -42.41
CA SER A 166 -9.46 -32.43 -43.82
C SER A 166 -9.89 -33.61 -44.69
N TYR A 167 -10.91 -33.37 -45.51
CA TYR A 167 -11.27 -34.21 -46.67
C TYR A 167 -10.17 -34.09 -47.74
N GLN A 168 -9.65 -35.23 -48.21
CA GLN A 168 -8.94 -35.32 -49.48
C GLN A 168 -9.59 -36.39 -50.34
N ILE A 169 -10.20 -35.94 -51.44
CA ILE A 169 -10.63 -36.70 -52.60
C ILE A 169 -9.47 -36.62 -53.60
N SER A 170 -9.02 -37.73 -54.15
CA SER A 170 -8.59 -37.82 -55.56
C SER A 170 -8.44 -39.27 -56.00
N SER A 171 -9.21 -39.59 -57.04
CA SER A 171 -9.17 -40.80 -57.85
C SER A 171 -7.93 -40.86 -58.75
N SER A 172 -7.42 -42.06 -59.00
CA SER A 172 -7.13 -42.65 -60.32
C SER A 172 -6.58 -44.06 -60.14
#